data_AF-A0A9D5LST4-F1
#
_entry.id   AF-A0A9D5LST4-F1
#
_cell.length_a   1.000
_cell.length_b   1.000
_cell.length_c   1.000
_cell.angle_alpha   90.00
_cell.angle_beta   90.00
_cell.angle_gamma   90.00
#
_symmetry.space_group_name_H-M   'P 1'
#
loop_
_entity.id
_entity.type
_entity.pdbx_description
1 polymer ?
#
loop_
_entity_poly.entity_id
_entity_poly.type
_entity_poly.pdbx_seq_one_letter_code
_entity_poly.pdbx_strand_id
1 'polypeptide(L)'
;MYISSLRINGYRNFSDQIIEFNDGTNIIIGPNNGGKSNILRSLRLIFEPHCRFRRMSINDFHKPVSLEDLKSHSPQIIVSAKLKPSRNINNEFDDDFRLIRMWLTKLEEDYEACISYVFKLPSSYEDEYLSALASVENEMDAWSIIEQSFLRRYKYY
;
A
#
# COMPACT_ATOMS: atom_id res chain seq x y z
N MET A 1 20.52 7.80 2.47
CA MET A 1 19.18 7.64 3.10
C MET A 1 18.82 6.15 3.25
N TYR A 2 17.87 5.78 4.11
CA TYR A 2 17.31 4.41 4.15
C TYR A 2 15.79 4.37 4.37
N ILE A 3 15.15 3.26 4.00
CA ILE A 3 13.74 2.97 4.36
C ILE A 3 13.74 2.52 5.81
N SER A 4 13.07 3.27 6.68
CA SER A 4 12.98 2.98 8.12
C SER A 4 11.74 2.17 8.47
N SER A 5 10.62 2.37 7.76
CA SER A 5 9.37 1.66 8.02
C SER A 5 8.57 1.46 6.74
N LEU A 6 7.85 0.36 6.66
CA LEU A 6 6.87 0.06 5.61
C LEU A 6 5.56 -0.37 6.27
N ARG A 7 4.49 0.39 6.03
CA ARG A 7 3.12 0.01 6.38
C ARG A 7 2.40 -0.50 5.14
N ILE A 8 1.74 -1.66 5.26
CA ILE A 8 0.99 -2.31 4.20
C ILE A 8 -0.42 -2.57 4.72
N ASN A 9 -1.43 -1.97 4.09
CA ASN A 9 -2.83 -2.11 4.46
C ASN A 9 -3.65 -2.59 3.25
N GLY A 10 -4.49 -3.60 3.47
CA GLY A 10 -5.43 -4.14 2.48
C GLY A 10 -4.79 -4.87 1.30
N TYR A 11 -3.51 -5.26 1.37
CA TYR A 11 -2.76 -5.83 0.24
C TYR A 11 -2.38 -7.30 0.47
N ARG A 12 -2.94 -8.20 -0.35
CA ARG A 12 -2.63 -9.64 -0.39
C ARG A 12 -2.68 -10.29 0.99
N ASN A 13 -1.53 -10.63 1.57
CA ASN A 13 -1.45 -11.31 2.87
C ASN A 13 -1.62 -10.35 4.07
N PHE A 14 -1.63 -9.05 3.84
CA PHE A 14 -1.56 -8.03 4.90
C PHE A 14 -2.86 -7.25 4.99
N SER A 15 -3.60 -7.44 6.08
CA SER A 15 -4.75 -6.59 6.46
C SER A 15 -4.26 -5.21 6.88
N ASP A 16 -3.39 -5.15 7.89
CA ASP A 16 -2.60 -3.98 8.30
C ASP A 16 -1.31 -4.45 8.97
N GLN A 17 -0.17 -4.23 8.33
CA GLN A 17 1.13 -4.68 8.83
C GLN A 17 2.14 -3.54 8.76
N ILE A 18 2.87 -3.35 9.85
CA ILE A 18 4.03 -2.44 9.91
C ILE A 18 5.30 -3.30 9.98
N ILE A 19 6.30 -2.94 9.19
CA ILE A 19 7.62 -3.58 9.14
C ILE A 19 8.66 -2.49 9.34
N GLU A 20 9.42 -2.59 10.42
CA GLU A 20 10.52 -1.70 10.72
C GLU A 20 11.82 -2.26 10.14
N PHE A 21 12.62 -1.37 9.55
CA PHE A 21 13.90 -1.67 8.95
C PHE A 21 15.00 -0.94 9.70
N ASN A 22 16.14 -1.60 9.82
CA ASN A 22 17.35 -1.00 10.34
C ASN A 22 18.12 -0.31 9.21
N ASP A 23 18.93 0.68 9.57
CA ASP A 23 19.93 1.21 8.66
C ASP A 23 21.00 0.12 8.38
N GLY A 24 21.30 -0.10 7.10
CA GLY A 24 22.16 -1.18 6.63
C GLY A 24 21.41 -2.47 6.26
N THR A 25 22.00 -3.63 6.59
CA THR A 25 21.51 -4.93 6.11
C THR A 25 20.34 -5.45 6.95
N ASN A 26 19.23 -5.75 6.29
CA ASN A 26 18.04 -6.35 6.90
C ASN A 26 17.85 -7.78 6.41
N ILE A 27 17.54 -8.72 7.32
CA ILE A 27 17.31 -10.14 7.00
C ILE A 27 15.85 -10.47 7.30
N ILE A 28 15.07 -10.85 6.27
CA ILE A 28 13.66 -11.23 6.41
C ILE A 28 13.54 -12.76 6.39
N ILE A 29 13.13 -13.34 7.52
CA ILE A 29 12.99 -14.79 7.70
C ILE A 29 11.53 -15.14 7.97
N GLY A 30 11.08 -16.28 7.44
CA GLY A 30 9.73 -16.78 7.66
C GLY A 30 9.38 -17.96 6.77
N PRO A 31 8.25 -18.64 6.99
CA PRO A 31 7.82 -19.79 6.19
C PRO A 31 7.53 -19.43 4.73
N ASN A 32 7.52 -20.44 3.86
CA ASN A 32 7.04 -20.27 2.49
C ASN A 32 5.59 -19.77 2.50
N ASN A 33 5.24 -18.93 1.53
CA ASN A 33 3.95 -18.27 1.42
C ASN A 33 3.59 -17.30 2.58
N GLY A 34 4.50 -17.04 3.53
CA GLY A 34 4.30 -16.09 4.63
C GLY A 34 4.38 -14.61 4.25
N GLY A 35 4.15 -14.25 2.97
CA GLY A 35 4.13 -12.85 2.54
C GLY A 35 5.49 -12.16 2.30
N LYS A 36 6.63 -12.84 2.52
CA LYS A 36 7.98 -12.25 2.32
C LYS A 36 8.17 -11.58 0.96
N SER A 37 7.78 -12.25 -0.13
CA SER A 37 7.85 -11.67 -1.48
C SER A 37 6.87 -10.50 -1.67
N ASN A 38 5.76 -10.48 -0.93
CA ASN A 38 4.80 -9.39 -0.98
C ASN A 38 5.32 -8.13 -0.28
N ILE A 39 6.18 -8.23 0.73
CA ILE A 39 6.92 -7.08 1.30
C ILE A 39 7.72 -6.36 0.20
N LEU A 40 8.50 -7.13 -0.57
CA LEU A 40 9.28 -6.57 -1.68
C LEU A 40 8.39 -6.01 -2.80
N ARG A 41 7.25 -6.65 -3.08
CA ARG A 41 6.28 -6.13 -4.06
C ARG A 41 5.61 -4.84 -3.59
N SER A 42 5.31 -4.71 -2.31
CA SER A 42 4.79 -3.48 -1.71
C SER A 42 5.78 -2.32 -1.88
N LEU A 43 7.08 -2.56 -1.66
CA LEU A 43 8.11 -1.56 -1.96
C LEU A 43 8.13 -1.15 -3.44
N ARG A 44 7.96 -2.11 -4.36
CA ARG A 44 7.87 -1.81 -5.80
C ARG A 44 6.67 -0.92 -6.15
N LEU A 45 5.53 -1.06 -5.46
CA LEU A 45 4.37 -0.18 -5.69
C LEU A 45 4.69 1.29 -5.42
N ILE A 46 5.55 1.57 -4.44
CA ILE A 46 5.98 2.93 -4.09
C ILE A 46 7.08 3.42 -5.05
N PHE A 47 8.12 2.62 -5.23
CA PHE A 47 9.38 3.12 -5.82
C PHE A 47 9.54 2.81 -7.32
N GLU A 48 8.72 1.93 -7.91
CA GLU A 48 8.86 1.56 -9.32
C GLU A 48 7.79 2.27 -10.17
N PRO A 49 8.17 3.26 -11.03
CA PRO A 49 7.23 4.01 -11.84
C PRO A 49 6.40 3.10 -12.77
N HIS A 50 7.00 2.01 -13.25
CA HIS A 50 6.37 1.08 -14.18
C HIS A 50 5.33 0.16 -13.51
N CYS A 51 5.47 -0.09 -12.21
CA CYS A 51 4.49 -0.86 -11.46
C CYS A 51 3.15 -0.09 -11.34
N ARG A 52 3.16 1.24 -11.43
CA ARG A 52 1.93 2.06 -11.50
C ARG A 52 1.12 1.82 -12.79
N PHE A 53 1.73 1.28 -13.85
CA PHE A 53 1.02 0.92 -15.08
C PHE A 53 0.50 -0.52 -15.09
N ARG A 54 0.92 -1.39 -14.15
CA ARG A 54 0.23 -2.66 -13.96
C ARG A 54 -1.12 -2.38 -13.31
N ARG A 55 -2.18 -2.71 -14.04
CA ARG A 55 -3.53 -2.74 -13.44
C ARG A 55 -3.53 -3.76 -12.31
N MET A 56 -3.87 -3.29 -11.12
CA MET A 56 -4.15 -4.14 -9.97
C MET A 56 -5.33 -5.04 -10.30
N SER A 57 -5.29 -6.27 -9.80
CA SER A 57 -6.36 -7.25 -9.94
C SER A 57 -7.17 -7.33 -8.65
N ILE A 58 -8.35 -7.95 -8.71
CA ILE A 58 -9.14 -8.24 -7.50
C ILE A 58 -8.36 -9.10 -6.50
N ASN A 59 -7.39 -9.90 -6.98
CA ASN A 59 -6.58 -10.78 -6.15
C ASN A 59 -5.43 -10.07 -5.42
N ASP A 60 -5.20 -8.79 -5.71
CA ASP A 60 -4.23 -7.98 -4.99
C ASP A 60 -4.79 -7.41 -3.67
N PHE A 61 -6.12 -7.35 -3.53
CA PHE A 61 -6.74 -7.00 -2.25
C PHE A 61 -6.54 -8.12 -1.23
N HIS A 62 -6.41 -7.74 0.03
CA HIS A 62 -6.61 -8.65 1.15
C HIS A 62 -8.08 -9.07 1.18
N LYS A 63 -8.34 -10.37 1.08
CA LYS A 63 -9.70 -10.92 0.96
C LYS A 63 -10.36 -11.39 2.26
N PRO A 64 -9.64 -11.73 3.34
CA PRO A 64 -10.24 -11.92 4.67
C PRO A 64 -10.85 -10.61 5.20
N VAL A 65 -11.97 -10.20 4.61
CA VAL A 65 -12.73 -8.97 4.89
C VAL A 65 -14.18 -9.38 4.99
N SER A 66 -14.83 -8.97 6.08
CA SER A 66 -16.21 -9.37 6.32
C SER A 66 -17.15 -8.73 5.31
N LEU A 67 -18.29 -9.38 5.06
CA LEU A 67 -19.35 -8.79 4.25
C LEU A 67 -19.84 -7.45 4.82
N GLU A 68 -19.86 -7.30 6.15
CA GLU A 68 -20.24 -6.05 6.82
C GLU A 68 -19.27 -4.92 6.46
N ASP A 69 -17.96 -5.19 6.46
CA ASP A 69 -16.94 -4.22 6.07
C ASP A 69 -17.11 -3.82 4.59
N LEU A 70 -17.29 -4.80 3.69
CA LEU A 70 -17.51 -4.55 2.26
C LEU A 70 -18.79 -3.76 1.99
N LYS A 71 -19.83 -3.90 2.82
CA LYS A 71 -21.06 -3.11 2.72
C LYS A 71 -20.93 -1.72 3.33
N SER A 72 -19.94 -1.49 4.18
CA SER A 72 -19.73 -0.21 4.85
C SER A 72 -18.90 0.77 4.02
N HIS A 73 -17.93 0.27 3.26
CA HIS A 73 -17.08 1.08 2.38
C HIS A 73 -16.36 0.21 1.34
N SER A 74 -15.90 0.83 0.27
CA SER A 74 -15.06 0.18 -0.74
C SER A 74 -13.70 -0.24 -0.17
N PRO A 75 -13.20 -1.45 -0.47
CA PRO A 75 -11.87 -1.86 -0.03
C PRO A 75 -10.80 -0.99 -0.69
N GLN A 76 -9.66 -0.83 -0.02
CA GLN A 76 -8.55 -0.05 -0.55
C GLN A 76 -7.22 -0.72 -0.21
N ILE A 77 -6.19 -0.39 -0.99
CA ILE A 77 -4.81 -0.79 -0.73
C ILE A 77 -4.01 0.47 -0.45
N ILE A 78 -3.36 0.52 0.70
CA ILE A 78 -2.47 1.61 1.08
C ILE A 78 -1.12 1.01 1.44
N VAL A 79 -0.07 1.47 0.77
CA VAL A 79 1.31 1.10 1.08
C VAL A 79 2.10 2.36 1.31
N SER A 80 2.68 2.51 2.50
CA SER A 80 3.42 3.71 2.90
C SER A 80 4.82 3.34 3.36
N ALA A 81 5.84 4.03 2.84
CA ALA A 81 7.22 3.89 3.27
C ALA A 81 7.70 5.17 3.92
N LYS A 82 8.38 5.03 5.06
CA LYS A 82 9.09 6.13 5.73
C LYS A 82 10.56 6.05 5.42
N LEU A 83 11.14 7.18 5.05
CA LEU A 83 12.56 7.36 4.76
C LEU A 83 13.20 8.24 5.82
N LYS A 84 14.41 7.88 6.24
CA LYS A 84 15.21 8.60 7.23
C LYS A 84 16.66 8.71 6.78
N PRO A 85 17.42 9.71 7.27
CA PRO A 85 18.85 9.77 7.04
C PRO A 85 19.54 8.52 7.63
N SER A 86 20.52 7.99 6.92
CA SER A 86 21.43 6.95 7.40
C SER A 86 22.33 7.52 8.49
N ARG A 87 22.63 6.70 9.49
CA ARG A 87 23.65 6.98 10.50
C ARG A 87 25.06 6.91 9.92
N ASN A 88 25.24 6.24 8.78
CA ASN A 88 26.50 6.20 8.06
C ASN A 88 26.52 7.30 6.99
N ILE A 89 27.30 8.35 7.23
CA ILE A 89 27.41 9.51 6.32
C ILE A 89 27.80 9.12 4.89
N ASN A 90 28.54 8.01 4.71
CA ASN A 90 28.94 7.53 3.38
C ASN A 90 27.76 7.00 2.53
N ASN A 91 26.61 6.77 3.17
CA ASN A 91 25.36 6.36 2.52
C ASN A 91 24.39 7.53 2.30
N GLU A 92 24.79 8.77 2.62
CA GLU A 92 24.04 9.98 2.30
C GLU A 92 24.68 10.65 1.07
N PHE A 93 23.84 11.03 0.11
CA PHE A 93 24.25 11.80 -1.06
C PHE A 93 23.63 13.20 -1.02
N ASP A 94 24.35 14.20 -1.53
CA ASP A 94 23.90 15.61 -1.53
C ASP A 94 22.55 15.82 -2.23
N ASP A 95 22.20 14.95 -3.19
CA ASP A 95 20.93 14.99 -3.91
C ASP A 95 19.79 14.22 -3.23
N ASP A 96 20.05 13.40 -2.20
CA ASP A 96 19.03 12.58 -1.52
C ASP A 96 17.89 13.46 -0.97
N PHE A 97 18.27 14.57 -0.31
CA PHE A 97 17.31 15.52 0.25
C PHE A 97 16.42 16.16 -0.83
N ARG A 98 16.97 16.40 -2.02
CA ARG A 98 16.21 16.98 -3.15
C ARG A 98 15.15 15.99 -3.67
N LEU A 99 15.48 14.70 -3.71
CA LEU A 99 14.56 13.65 -4.17
C LEU A 99 13.33 13.52 -3.28
N ILE A 100 13.49 13.71 -1.97
CA ILE A 100 12.42 13.50 -0.99
C ILE A 100 11.71 14.76 -0.53
N ARG A 101 12.13 15.94 -1.00
CA ARG A 101 11.67 17.24 -0.50
C ARG A 101 10.15 17.39 -0.52
N MET A 102 9.47 16.80 -1.50
CA MET A 102 8.01 16.84 -1.64
C MET A 102 7.26 15.93 -0.64
N TRP A 103 7.97 15.05 0.04
CA TRP A 103 7.42 14.02 0.93
C TRP A 103 7.84 14.20 2.40
N LEU A 104 8.54 15.28 2.73
CA LEU A 104 8.98 15.56 4.09
C LEU A 104 7.77 15.75 5.03
N THR A 105 7.76 14.97 6.11
CA THR A 105 6.82 15.11 7.24
C THR A 105 7.49 15.75 8.45
N LYS A 106 8.82 15.77 8.50
CA LYS A 106 9.65 16.45 9.50
C LYS A 106 10.86 17.10 8.84
N LEU A 107 11.15 18.36 9.18
CA LEU A 107 12.14 19.23 8.51
C LEU A 107 13.46 19.45 9.28
N GLU A 108 13.67 18.73 10.39
CA GLU A 108 14.87 18.84 11.25
C GLU A 108 16.05 18.02 10.71
N GLU A 109 17.23 18.09 11.38
CA GLU A 109 18.44 17.31 11.04
C GLU A 109 18.20 15.79 10.96
N ASP A 110 17.23 15.28 11.73
CA ASP A 110 16.70 13.91 11.63
C ASP A 110 15.36 13.94 10.87
N TYR A 111 15.45 14.27 9.58
CA TYR A 111 14.27 14.42 8.73
C TYR A 111 13.53 13.09 8.59
N GLU A 112 12.22 13.16 8.39
CA GLU A 112 11.40 12.01 8.02
C GLU A 112 10.63 12.38 6.76
N ALA A 113 10.69 11.51 5.76
CA ALA A 113 9.85 11.61 4.57
C ALA A 113 8.92 10.40 4.47
N CYS A 114 7.67 10.62 4.06
CA CYS A 114 6.67 9.58 3.91
C CYS A 114 6.12 9.56 2.49
N ILE A 115 6.29 8.43 1.81
CA ILE A 115 5.77 8.22 0.45
C ILE A 115 4.70 7.15 0.53
N SER A 116 3.55 7.38 -0.10
CA SER A 116 2.44 6.43 -0.10
C SER A 116 1.95 6.13 -1.51
N TYR A 117 1.64 4.87 -1.75
CA TYR A 117 0.84 4.37 -2.86
C TYR A 117 -0.57 4.09 -2.33
N VAL A 118 -1.59 4.69 -2.94
CA VAL A 118 -3.00 4.47 -2.54
C VAL A 118 -3.79 4.00 -3.74
N PHE A 119 -4.33 2.78 -3.70
CA PHE A 119 -5.26 2.26 -4.70
C PHE A 119 -6.67 2.13 -4.08
N LYS A 120 -7.59 2.98 -4.53
CA LYS A 120 -8.94 3.07 -3.96
C LYS A 120 -9.98 3.44 -5.01
N LEU A 121 -11.24 3.19 -4.69
CA LEU A 121 -12.36 3.72 -5.45
C LEU A 121 -12.45 5.24 -5.20
N PRO A 122 -12.57 6.08 -6.25
CA PRO A 122 -12.83 7.50 -6.06
C PRO A 122 -14.16 7.71 -5.33
N SER A 123 -14.20 8.70 -4.43
CA SER A 123 -15.39 9.01 -3.62
C SER A 123 -16.66 9.28 -4.45
N SER A 124 -16.50 9.74 -5.71
CA SER A 124 -17.61 9.95 -6.65
C SER A 124 -18.38 8.67 -7.01
N TYR A 125 -17.83 7.49 -6.76
CA TYR A 125 -18.47 6.19 -7.04
C TYR A 125 -18.88 5.44 -5.76
N GLU A 126 -18.65 6.02 -4.58
CA GLU A 126 -18.88 5.33 -3.32
C GLU A 126 -20.37 5.06 -3.08
N ASP A 127 -21.25 6.03 -3.36
CA ASP A 127 -22.70 5.86 -3.20
C ASP A 127 -23.25 4.76 -4.14
N GLU A 128 -22.73 4.69 -5.38
CA GLU A 128 -23.09 3.65 -6.35
C GLU A 128 -22.60 2.27 -5.88
N TYR A 129 -21.41 2.21 -5.29
CA TYR A 129 -20.83 1.01 -4.71
C TYR A 129 -21.67 0.47 -3.55
N LEU A 130 -22.01 1.32 -2.59
CA LEU A 130 -22.82 0.95 -1.43
C LEU A 130 -24.21 0.48 -1.85
N SER A 131 -24.82 1.16 -2.81
CA SER A 131 -26.12 0.77 -3.38
C SER A 131 -26.05 -0.61 -4.04
N ALA A 132 -24.97 -0.92 -4.76
CA ALA A 132 -24.79 -2.21 -5.42
C ALA A 132 -24.54 -3.38 -4.45
N LEU A 133 -23.95 -3.11 -3.28
CA LEU A 133 -23.63 -4.14 -2.28
C LEU A 133 -24.71 -4.32 -1.20
N ALA A 134 -25.67 -3.41 -1.09
CA ALA A 134 -26.70 -3.42 -0.05
C ALA A 134 -27.42 -4.78 0.06
N SER A 135 -27.82 -5.37 -1.07
CA SER A 135 -28.59 -6.62 -1.13
C SER A 135 -27.74 -7.90 -1.22
N VAL A 136 -26.41 -7.80 -1.21
CA VAL A 136 -25.54 -8.98 -1.35
C VAL A 136 -25.57 -9.83 -0.08
N GLU A 137 -25.66 -11.15 -0.22
CA GLU A 137 -25.80 -12.07 0.90
C GLU A 137 -24.48 -12.72 1.34
N ASN A 138 -23.46 -12.74 0.48
CA ASN A 138 -22.19 -13.39 0.75
C ASN A 138 -20.98 -12.63 0.17
N GLU A 139 -19.80 -12.90 0.74
CA GLU A 139 -18.54 -12.25 0.37
C GLU A 139 -18.12 -12.55 -1.07
N MET A 140 -18.40 -13.76 -1.56
CA MET A 140 -17.99 -14.18 -2.91
C MET A 140 -18.68 -13.33 -3.99
N ASP A 141 -19.99 -13.13 -3.85
CA ASP A 141 -20.77 -12.29 -4.75
C ASP A 141 -20.38 -10.82 -4.61
N ALA A 142 -20.08 -10.36 -3.40
CA ALA A 142 -19.56 -9.01 -3.18
C ALA A 142 -18.28 -8.79 -3.97
N TRP A 143 -17.28 -9.66 -3.81
CA TRP A 143 -16.02 -9.57 -4.56
C TRP A 143 -16.21 -9.67 -6.08
N SER A 144 -17.18 -10.48 -6.54
CA SER A 144 -17.52 -10.60 -7.97
C SER A 144 -18.09 -9.28 -8.54
N ILE A 145 -18.99 -8.62 -7.81
CA ILE A 145 -19.52 -7.31 -8.18
C ILE A 145 -18.39 -6.27 -8.22
N ILE A 146 -17.49 -6.29 -7.23
CA ILE A 146 -16.35 -5.38 -7.18
C ILE A 146 -15.47 -5.58 -8.42
N GLU A 147 -15.13 -6.81 -8.76
CA GLU A 147 -14.30 -7.13 -9.92
C GLU A 147 -14.93 -6.69 -11.25
N GLN A 148 -16.22 -6.97 -11.43
CA GLN A 148 -16.91 -6.76 -12.70
C GLN A 148 -17.31 -5.29 -12.92
N SER A 149 -17.83 -4.64 -11.89
CA SER A 149 -18.50 -3.33 -12.01
C SER A 149 -17.63 -2.16 -11.56
N PHE A 150 -16.76 -2.37 -10.57
CA PHE A 150 -16.06 -1.28 -9.89
C PHE A 150 -14.55 -1.27 -10.11
N LEU A 151 -13.88 -2.41 -10.25
CA LEU A 151 -12.41 -2.51 -10.28
C LEU A 151 -11.77 -1.62 -11.36
N ARG A 152 -12.42 -1.49 -12.52
CA ARG A 152 -11.95 -0.61 -13.62
C ARG A 152 -12.00 0.89 -13.28
N ARG A 153 -12.78 1.27 -12.26
CA ARG A 153 -12.97 2.65 -11.79
C ARG A 153 -12.02 3.03 -10.67
N TYR A 154 -11.33 2.05 -10.07
CA TYR A 154 -10.31 2.32 -9.05
C TYR A 154 -9.16 3.11 -9.64
N LYS A 155 -8.59 3.99 -8.82
CA LYS A 155 -7.45 4.83 -9.18
C LYS A 155 -6.32 4.64 -8.19
N TYR A 156 -5.10 4.84 -8.67
CA TYR A 156 -3.93 4.97 -7.83
C TYR A 156 -3.55 6.44 -7.67
N TYR A 157 -2.99 6.78 -6.51
CA TYR A 157 -2.47 8.09 -6.16
C TYR A 157 -1.05 7.94 -5.61
#